data_AF-A0A820NT03-F1
#
_entry.id   AF-A0A820NT03-F1
#
_cell.length_a   1.000
_cell.length_b   1.000
_cell.length_c   1.000
_cell.angle_alpha   90.00
_cell.angle_beta   90.00
_cell.angle_gamma   90.00
#
_symmetry.space_group_name_H-M   'P 1'
#
loop_
_entity.id
_entity.type
_entity.pdbx_description
1 polymer ?
#
loop_
_entity_poly.entity_id
_entity_poly.type
_entity_poly.pdbx_seq_one_letter_code
_entity_poly.pdbx_strand_id
1 'polypeptide(L)'
;LSKFLGRTAPRVIHYIEDNAERPNILRHIKLRYSGDDTAQELFTLTYPEILIDKEIQITSLSWSANGSSIFVGYGSTSHEGLCMHKGAVCSWNIERFKINPNKPDMTVETSTCVTTVACHPERPGIVAAGLYNGEILVWDFREQDS
;
A
#
# COMPACT_ATOMS: atom_id res chain seq x y z
N LEU A 1 16.34 39.97 -11.06
CA LEU A 1 16.93 38.70 -10.57
C LEU A 1 18.42 38.83 -10.25
N SER A 2 19.28 39.32 -11.16
CA SER A 2 20.74 39.42 -10.91
C SER A 2 21.13 40.33 -9.73
N LYS A 3 20.41 41.45 -9.51
CA LYS A 3 20.61 42.32 -8.34
C LYS A 3 20.32 41.65 -6.99
N PHE A 4 19.43 40.65 -6.97
CA PHE A 4 19.13 39.90 -5.75
C PHE A 4 20.23 38.88 -5.48
N LEU A 5 20.58 38.06 -6.47
CA LEU A 5 21.65 37.06 -6.36
C LEU A 5 23.01 37.69 -6.04
N GLY A 6 23.33 38.84 -6.63
CA GLY A 6 24.56 39.58 -6.30
C GLY A 6 24.63 40.09 -4.86
N ARG A 7 23.49 40.24 -4.17
CA ARG A 7 23.43 40.67 -2.77
C ARG A 7 23.39 39.49 -1.79
N THR A 8 22.71 38.40 -2.15
CA THR A 8 22.50 37.25 -1.25
C THR A 8 23.58 36.19 -1.37
N ALA A 9 24.11 35.92 -2.57
CA ALA A 9 25.09 34.85 -2.78
C ALA A 9 26.36 35.00 -1.92
N PRO A 10 26.99 36.19 -1.77
CA PRO A 10 28.20 36.31 -0.96
C PRO A 10 27.98 35.99 0.52
N ARG A 11 26.82 36.38 1.08
CA ARG A 11 26.49 36.09 2.49
C ARG A 11 26.23 34.61 2.69
N VAL A 12 25.51 33.97 1.77
CA VAL A 12 25.22 32.53 1.85
C VAL A 12 26.50 31.70 1.74
N ILE A 13 27.39 32.04 0.81
CA ILE A 13 28.68 31.37 0.63
C ILE A 13 29.52 31.50 1.92
N HIS A 14 29.63 32.72 2.46
CA HIS A 14 30.38 32.96 3.70
C HIS A 14 29.88 32.10 4.88
N TYR A 15 28.56 31.99 5.06
CA TYR A 15 28.01 31.16 6.14
C TYR A 15 28.16 29.66 5.89
N ILE A 16 28.17 29.21 4.63
CA ILE A 16 28.43 27.81 4.28
C ILE A 16 29.88 27.45 4.57
N GLU A 17 30.83 28.32 4.21
CA GLU A 17 32.26 28.13 4.48
C GLU A 17 32.55 28.15 5.99
N ASP A 18 32.02 29.13 6.73
CA ASP A 18 32.19 29.19 8.20
C ASP A 18 31.55 27.98 8.92
N ASN A 19 30.41 27.48 8.43
CA ASN A 19 29.83 26.23 8.96
C ASN A 19 30.65 24.98 8.59
N ALA A 20 31.26 24.93 7.40
CA ALA A 20 32.10 23.82 6.97
C ALA A 20 33.39 23.73 7.81
N GLU A 21 33.94 24.87 8.21
CA GLU A 21 35.10 24.94 9.10
C GLU A 21 34.76 24.65 10.58
N ARG A 22 33.47 24.60 10.94
CA ARG A 22 32.97 24.25 12.29
C ARG A 22 32.18 22.92 12.31
N PRO A 23 32.81 21.77 11.96
CA PRO A 23 32.13 20.50 11.71
C PRO A 23 31.50 19.82 12.95
N ASN A 24 31.50 20.48 14.12
CA ASN A 24 31.13 19.87 15.40
C ASN A 24 29.85 20.43 16.03
N ILE A 25 29.25 21.49 15.47
CA ILE A 25 28.08 22.17 16.06
C ILE A 25 26.84 21.26 16.08
N LEU A 26 26.72 20.33 15.12
CA LEU A 26 25.58 19.41 15.00
C LEU A 26 25.92 17.94 15.30
N ARG A 27 27.17 17.60 15.66
CA ARG A 27 27.56 16.20 15.95
C ARG A 27 26.84 15.60 17.17
N HIS A 28 26.30 16.43 18.04
CA HIS A 28 25.56 16.01 19.22
C HIS A 28 24.06 15.84 18.96
N ILE A 29 23.58 16.19 17.76
CA ILE A 29 22.23 15.84 17.31
C ILE A 29 22.26 14.37 16.88
N LYS A 30 22.23 13.48 17.87
CA LYS A 30 21.73 12.12 17.64
C LYS A 30 20.22 12.27 17.45
N LEU A 31 19.77 12.29 16.20
CA LEU A 31 18.40 11.90 15.91
C LEU A 31 18.26 10.48 16.46
N ARG A 32 17.60 10.34 17.60
CA ARG A 32 17.25 9.01 18.12
C ARG A 32 16.22 8.44 17.16
N TYR A 33 16.68 7.70 16.16
CA TYR A 33 15.86 6.66 15.57
C TYR A 33 15.88 5.52 16.59
N SER A 34 14.96 5.57 17.57
CA SER A 34 14.70 4.42 18.42
C SER A 34 13.78 3.48 17.66
N GLY A 35 14.28 2.88 16.59
CA GLY A 35 13.74 1.65 16.07
C GLY A 35 14.62 0.56 16.66
N ASP A 36 14.08 -0.24 17.57
CA ASP A 36 14.62 -1.57 17.80
C ASP A 36 14.70 -2.22 16.40
N ASP A 37 15.85 -2.75 15.96
CA ASP A 37 16.05 -3.34 14.61
C ASP A 37 15.24 -4.65 14.41
N THR A 38 14.17 -4.82 15.19
CA THR A 38 13.30 -5.98 15.24
C THR A 38 12.06 -5.73 14.39
N ALA A 39 11.79 -6.64 13.46
CA ALA A 39 10.53 -6.62 12.71
C ALA A 39 9.38 -6.89 13.69
N GLN A 40 8.42 -5.97 13.78
CA GLN A 40 7.23 -6.12 14.60
C GLN A 40 6.01 -6.38 13.72
N GLU A 41 5.25 -7.41 14.06
CA GLU A 41 3.92 -7.62 13.49
C GLU A 41 2.96 -6.55 14.03
N LEU A 42 2.40 -5.73 13.15
CA LEU A 42 1.42 -4.71 13.52
C LEU A 42 -0.02 -5.26 13.46
N PHE A 43 -0.34 -6.03 12.41
CA PHE A 43 -1.66 -6.58 12.16
C PHE A 43 -1.56 -7.94 11.46
N THR A 44 -2.46 -8.85 11.83
CA THR A 44 -2.78 -10.06 11.05
C THR A 44 -4.17 -9.86 10.43
N LEU A 45 -4.20 -9.56 9.13
CA LEU A 45 -5.44 -9.31 8.38
C LEU A 45 -5.98 -10.64 7.85
N THR A 46 -7.22 -10.97 8.20
CA THR A 46 -7.86 -12.23 7.84
C THR A 46 -9.29 -12.00 7.40
N TYR A 47 -9.79 -12.92 6.57
CA TYR A 47 -11.20 -12.99 6.23
C TYR A 47 -11.70 -14.42 6.46
N PRO A 48 -12.12 -14.78 7.68
CA PRO A 48 -12.46 -16.18 7.99
C PRO A 48 -13.61 -16.74 7.17
N GLU A 49 -14.58 -15.90 6.77
CA GLU A 49 -15.78 -16.35 6.03
C GLU A 49 -15.44 -16.88 4.63
N ILE A 50 -14.46 -16.27 3.92
CA ILE A 50 -14.06 -16.75 2.59
C ILE A 50 -13.19 -18.01 2.65
N LEU A 51 -12.52 -18.25 3.77
CA LEU A 51 -11.63 -19.38 3.99
C LEU A 51 -12.38 -20.66 4.42
N ILE A 52 -13.71 -20.61 4.54
CA ILE A 52 -14.54 -21.80 4.75
C ILE A 52 -14.40 -22.75 3.56
N ASP A 53 -14.29 -22.19 2.36
CA ASP A 53 -13.91 -22.94 1.17
C ASP A 53 -12.39 -23.16 1.17
N LYS A 54 -11.98 -24.40 1.46
CA LYS A 54 -10.56 -24.77 1.60
C LYS A 54 -9.79 -24.66 0.29
N GLU A 55 -10.46 -24.47 -0.83
CA GLU A 55 -9.84 -24.32 -2.14
C GLU A 55 -9.45 -22.87 -2.42
N ILE A 56 -9.96 -21.90 -1.64
CA ILE A 56 -9.65 -20.48 -1.81
C ILE A 56 -8.44 -20.08 -0.96
N GLN A 57 -7.49 -19.40 -1.60
CA GLN A 57 -6.31 -18.83 -0.95
C GLN A 57 -6.04 -17.43 -1.47
N ILE A 58 -5.07 -16.75 -0.86
CA ILE A 58 -4.59 -15.46 -1.34
C ILE A 58 -3.71 -15.70 -2.57
N THR A 59 -4.05 -15.05 -3.68
CA THR A 59 -3.32 -15.17 -4.95
C THR A 59 -2.49 -13.93 -5.26
N SER A 60 -2.92 -12.76 -4.78
CA SER A 60 -2.26 -11.49 -5.07
C SER A 60 -2.54 -10.43 -4.01
N LEU A 61 -1.63 -9.48 -3.86
CA LEU A 61 -1.74 -8.35 -2.94
C LEU A 61 -1.15 -7.09 -3.58
N SER A 62 -1.78 -5.94 -3.31
CA SER A 62 -1.34 -4.65 -3.85
C SER A 62 -1.66 -3.52 -2.88
N TRP A 63 -0.70 -2.61 -2.70
CA TRP A 63 -0.88 -1.41 -1.88
C TRP A 63 -1.44 -0.26 -2.69
N SER A 64 -2.39 0.46 -2.10
CA SER A 64 -2.83 1.75 -2.61
C SER A 64 -1.67 2.74 -2.69
N ALA A 65 -1.73 3.68 -3.64
CA ALA A 65 -0.67 4.66 -3.90
C ALA A 65 -0.23 5.49 -2.68
N ASN A 66 -1.14 5.72 -1.72
CA ASN A 66 -0.87 6.48 -0.50
C ASN A 66 -0.44 5.59 0.68
N GLY A 67 -0.39 4.26 0.52
CA GLY A 67 -0.01 3.31 1.57
C GLY A 67 -1.08 3.09 2.65
N SER A 68 -2.26 3.71 2.54
CA SER A 68 -3.29 3.65 3.58
C SER A 68 -4.08 2.34 3.57
N SER A 69 -4.22 1.73 2.40
CA SER A 69 -5.04 0.54 2.17
C SER A 69 -4.29 -0.54 1.41
N ILE A 70 -4.55 -1.79 1.76
CA ILE A 70 -4.08 -2.98 1.06
C ILE A 70 -5.26 -3.69 0.41
N PHE A 71 -5.07 -4.13 -0.83
CA PHE A 71 -6.03 -4.92 -1.59
C PHE A 71 -5.50 -6.34 -1.76
N VAL A 72 -6.36 -7.32 -1.57
CA VAL A 72 -6.03 -8.75 -1.57
C VAL A 72 -6.97 -9.47 -2.53
N GLY A 73 -6.39 -10.20 -3.47
CA GLY A 73 -7.08 -11.10 -4.39
C GLY A 73 -7.16 -12.51 -3.84
N TYR A 74 -8.33 -13.12 -3.96
CA TYR A 74 -8.63 -14.48 -3.56
C TYR A 74 -9.02 -15.34 -4.75
N GLY A 75 -8.51 -16.56 -4.76
CA GLY A 75 -8.82 -17.58 -5.75
C GLY A 75 -8.17 -18.91 -5.40
N SER A 76 -8.57 -19.96 -6.11
CA SER A 76 -7.85 -21.23 -6.13
C SER A 76 -6.69 -21.16 -7.10
N THR A 77 -5.66 -21.97 -6.86
CA THR A 77 -4.55 -22.18 -7.82
C THR A 77 -4.63 -23.55 -8.49
N SER A 78 -5.57 -24.40 -8.07
CA SER A 78 -5.75 -25.75 -8.61
C SER A 78 -6.97 -25.75 -9.51
N HIS A 79 -6.74 -25.87 -10.82
CA HIS A 79 -7.80 -25.90 -11.82
C HIS A 79 -7.59 -27.08 -12.76
N GLU A 80 -8.56 -27.98 -12.82
CA GLU A 80 -8.62 -29.04 -13.84
C GLU A 80 -9.54 -28.58 -14.99
N GLY A 81 -9.08 -27.57 -15.74
CA GLY A 81 -9.80 -27.00 -16.88
C GLY A 81 -10.44 -25.64 -16.56
N LEU A 82 -11.76 -25.51 -16.80
CA LEU A 82 -12.48 -24.27 -16.54
C LEU A 82 -12.57 -24.00 -15.03
N CYS A 83 -12.39 -22.74 -14.65
CA CYS A 83 -12.52 -22.33 -13.26
C CYS A 83 -14.00 -22.24 -12.87
N MET A 84 -14.42 -23.10 -11.93
CA MET A 84 -15.77 -23.11 -11.35
C MET A 84 -15.84 -22.40 -9.99
N HIS A 85 -14.70 -22.03 -9.41
CA HIS A 85 -14.66 -21.33 -8.14
C HIS A 85 -14.90 -19.83 -8.34
N LYS A 86 -15.61 -19.22 -7.40
CA LYS A 86 -15.69 -17.77 -7.30
C LYS A 86 -14.39 -17.23 -6.70
N GLY A 87 -13.97 -16.06 -7.16
CA GLY A 87 -12.91 -15.30 -6.52
C GLY A 87 -13.49 -14.14 -5.72
N ALA A 88 -12.61 -13.40 -5.06
CA ALA A 88 -12.96 -12.12 -4.47
C ALA A 88 -11.77 -11.16 -4.42
N VAL A 89 -12.05 -9.87 -4.42
CA VAL A 89 -11.08 -8.83 -4.04
C VAL A 89 -11.56 -8.19 -2.75
N CYS A 90 -10.68 -8.14 -1.75
CA CYS A 90 -10.96 -7.52 -0.45
C CYS A 90 -10.00 -6.36 -0.19
N SER A 91 -10.43 -5.40 0.63
CA SER A 91 -9.58 -4.28 1.07
C SER A 91 -9.58 -4.10 2.57
N TRP A 92 -8.43 -3.67 3.10
CA TRP A 92 -8.30 -3.19 4.48
C TRP A 92 -7.59 -1.84 4.49
N ASN A 93 -8.16 -0.87 5.20
CA ASN A 93 -7.57 0.42 5.48
C ASN A 93 -6.88 0.39 6.86
N ILE A 94 -5.55 0.36 6.84
CA ILE A 94 -4.71 0.21 8.05
C ILE A 94 -4.55 1.52 8.83
N GLU A 95 -4.88 2.67 8.24
CA GLU A 95 -4.86 3.96 8.92
C GLU A 95 -6.15 4.24 9.71
N ARG A 96 -7.19 3.41 9.50
CA ARG A 96 -8.46 3.57 10.20
C ARG A 96 -8.27 3.31 11.69
N PHE A 97 -8.66 4.29 12.52
CA PHE A 97 -8.54 4.30 14.00
C PHE A 97 -9.16 3.07 14.70
N LYS A 98 -10.00 2.29 14.02
CA LYS A 98 -10.60 1.04 14.49
C LYS A 98 -10.68 0.00 13.37
N ILE A 99 -9.54 -0.34 12.76
CA ILE A 99 -9.47 -1.47 11.84
C ILE A 99 -9.97 -2.74 12.54
N ASN A 100 -10.80 -3.52 11.86
CA ASN A 100 -11.12 -4.89 12.27
C ASN A 100 -10.22 -5.84 11.47
N PRO A 101 -9.17 -6.43 12.06
CA PRO A 101 -8.25 -7.27 11.30
C PRO A 101 -8.93 -8.51 10.70
N ASN A 102 -10.02 -9.00 11.30
CA ASN A 102 -10.69 -10.23 10.88
C ASN A 102 -11.84 -10.01 9.90
N LYS A 103 -12.03 -8.77 9.43
CA LYS A 103 -13.08 -8.44 8.48
C LYS A 103 -12.61 -7.36 7.51
N PRO A 104 -12.66 -7.59 6.20
CA PRO A 104 -12.33 -6.56 5.21
C PRO A 104 -13.31 -5.39 5.29
N ASP A 105 -12.83 -4.20 4.95
CA ASP A 105 -13.66 -3.00 4.83
C ASP A 105 -14.58 -3.09 3.61
N MET A 106 -14.07 -3.64 2.50
CA MET A 106 -14.84 -3.87 1.28
C MET A 106 -14.49 -5.25 0.70
N THR A 107 -15.50 -5.90 0.11
CA THR A 107 -15.37 -7.20 -0.56
C THR A 107 -16.16 -7.17 -1.86
N VAL A 108 -15.53 -7.57 -2.95
CA VAL A 108 -16.17 -7.71 -4.26
C VAL A 108 -15.98 -9.15 -4.73
N GLU A 109 -17.09 -9.88 -4.89
CA GLU A 109 -17.08 -11.21 -5.50
C GLU A 109 -16.82 -11.13 -7.01
N THR A 110 -16.09 -12.10 -7.54
CA THR A 110 -15.79 -12.22 -8.97
C THR A 110 -16.34 -13.51 -9.55
N SER A 111 -16.58 -13.52 -10.87
CA SER A 111 -17.15 -14.64 -11.62
C SER A 111 -16.27 -15.90 -11.58
N THR A 112 -14.95 -15.70 -11.59
CA THR A 112 -13.93 -16.75 -11.48
C THR A 112 -12.79 -16.31 -10.55
N CYS A 113 -11.82 -17.18 -10.29
CA CYS A 113 -10.67 -16.89 -9.42
C CYS A 113 -9.91 -15.63 -9.82
N VAL A 114 -9.59 -14.79 -8.84
CA VAL A 114 -8.68 -13.66 -9.03
C VAL A 114 -7.26 -14.20 -9.09
N THR A 115 -6.51 -13.80 -10.12
CA THR A 115 -5.11 -14.22 -10.32
C THR A 115 -4.13 -13.11 -9.98
N THR A 116 -4.52 -11.85 -10.19
CA THR A 116 -3.67 -10.69 -9.93
C THR A 116 -4.52 -9.48 -9.54
N VAL A 117 -3.96 -8.63 -8.68
CA VAL A 117 -4.53 -7.35 -8.28
C VAL A 117 -3.45 -6.27 -8.40
N ALA A 118 -3.80 -5.12 -8.95
CA ALA A 118 -2.90 -3.97 -9.09
C ALA A 118 -3.63 -2.66 -8.77
N CYS A 119 -3.10 -1.90 -7.82
CA CYS A 119 -3.57 -0.55 -7.53
C CYS A 119 -3.01 0.44 -8.56
N HIS A 120 -3.79 1.46 -8.90
CA HIS A 120 -3.33 2.55 -9.74
C HIS A 120 -2.23 3.35 -9.02
N PRO A 121 -1.10 3.68 -9.70
CA PRO A 121 0.08 4.26 -9.05
C PRO A 121 -0.14 5.64 -8.44
N GLU A 122 -1.13 6.40 -8.93
CA GLU A 122 -1.43 7.76 -8.44
C GLU A 122 -2.84 7.91 -7.84
N ARG A 123 -3.74 6.93 -8.01
CA ARG A 123 -5.17 7.07 -7.66
C ARG A 123 -5.52 5.96 -6.67
N PRO A 124 -5.42 6.22 -5.35
CA PRO A 124 -5.38 5.16 -4.32
C PRO A 124 -6.63 4.28 -4.24
N GLY A 125 -7.79 4.73 -4.74
CA GLY A 125 -9.00 3.92 -4.77
C GLY A 125 -9.28 3.22 -6.11
N ILE A 126 -8.44 3.40 -7.14
CA ILE A 126 -8.58 2.63 -8.39
C ILE A 126 -7.76 1.36 -8.30
N VAL A 127 -8.41 0.24 -8.54
CA VAL A 127 -7.79 -1.08 -8.53
C VAL A 127 -8.27 -1.88 -9.72
N ALA A 128 -7.34 -2.57 -10.37
CA ALA A 128 -7.61 -3.55 -11.41
C ALA A 128 -7.35 -4.97 -10.88
N ALA A 129 -8.15 -5.93 -11.30
CA ALA A 129 -7.89 -7.34 -11.09
C ALA A 129 -8.04 -8.16 -12.38
N GLY A 130 -7.15 -9.12 -12.55
CA GLY A 130 -7.24 -10.12 -13.60
C GLY A 130 -7.89 -11.39 -13.05
N LEU A 131 -8.82 -11.96 -13.81
CA LEU A 131 -9.49 -13.20 -13.50
C LEU A 131 -8.92 -14.37 -14.31
N TYR A 132 -9.18 -15.59 -13.85
CA TYR A 132 -8.70 -16.81 -14.49
C TYR A 132 -9.20 -16.97 -15.93
N ASN A 133 -10.43 -16.54 -16.21
CA ASN A 133 -11.02 -16.60 -17.56
C ASN A 133 -10.52 -15.49 -18.52
N GLY A 134 -9.59 -14.64 -18.08
CA GLY A 134 -9.03 -13.54 -18.86
C GLY A 134 -9.81 -12.23 -18.77
N GLU A 135 -10.92 -12.18 -18.01
CA GLU A 135 -11.60 -10.91 -17.72
C GLU A 135 -10.70 -10.00 -16.88
N ILE A 136 -10.78 -8.70 -17.15
CA ILE A 136 -10.13 -7.65 -16.36
C ILE A 136 -11.21 -6.77 -15.80
N LEU A 137 -11.25 -6.68 -14.47
CA LEU A 137 -12.19 -5.84 -13.74
C LEU A 137 -11.45 -4.63 -13.18
N VAL A 138 -12.09 -3.47 -13.24
CA VAL A 138 -11.56 -2.23 -12.65
C VAL A 138 -12.63 -1.63 -11.77
N TRP A 139 -12.26 -1.31 -10.53
CA TRP A 139 -13.14 -0.69 -9.56
C TRP A 139 -12.58 0.63 -9.07
N ASP A 140 -13.51 1.50 -8.66
CA ASP A 140 -13.22 2.69 -7.88
C ASP A 140 -13.78 2.51 -6.46
N PHE A 141 -12.91 2.13 -5.53
CA PHE A 141 -13.22 1.90 -4.11
C PHE A 141 -13.38 3.21 -3.31
N ARG A 142 -13.41 4.38 -3.96
CA ARG A 142 -13.70 5.67 -3.28
C ARG A 142 -15.18 5.92 -3.07
N GLU A 143 -16.05 5.31 -3.89
CA GLU A 143 -17.48 5.65 -3.94
C GLU A 143 -18.36 4.76 -3.05
N GLN A 144 -17.82 3.70 -2.44
CA GLN A 144 -18.60 2.83 -1.55
C GLN A 144 -18.78 3.35 -0.11
N ASP A 145 -18.15 4.48 0.24
CA ASP A 145 -18.35 5.18 1.53
C ASP A 145 -19.45 6.27 1.46
N SER A 146 -20.34 6.24 0.46
CA SER A 146 -21.42 7.24 0.23
C SER A 146 -22.78 6.83 0.79
#